data_AF-A0A2Z5EN99-F1
#
_entry.id   AF-A0A2Z5EN99-F1
#
_cell.length_a   1.000
_cell.length_b   1.000
_cell.length_c   1.000
_cell.angle_alpha   90.00
_cell.angle_beta   90.00
_cell.angle_gamma   90.00
#
_symmetry.space_group_name_H-M   'P 1'
#
loop_
_entity.id
_entity.type
_entity.pdbx_description
1 polymer ?
#
loop_
_entity_poly.entity_id
_entity_poly.type
_entity_poly.pdbx_seq_one_letter_code
_entity_poly.pdbx_strand_id
1 'polypeptide(L)'
;AGKKVMLLIGGLRPRHTIGAYEDLGMQVIGTGFEFAHKEDYVKTSKELGEAVLIYDDPSSYELEEFTRALKPDLVGAGVKEKYVYHKMGVPFRQMHSWDYSGPYHGVEGFAVFARDMDTTISSPSWDLFTPPWQASGPTPALAGTGVGSDV
;
A
#
# COMPACT_ATOMS: atom_id res chain seq x y z
N ALA A 1 0.77 -14.07 -7.34
CA ALA A 1 -0.61 -13.98 -7.86
C ALA A 1 -1.59 -13.79 -6.71
N GLY A 2 -2.67 -13.02 -6.93
CA GLY A 2 -3.75 -12.72 -5.97
C GLY A 2 -3.45 -11.64 -4.94
N LYS A 3 -2.27 -11.00 -5.00
CA LYS A 3 -1.86 -9.98 -4.03
C LYS A 3 -2.54 -8.64 -4.31
N LYS A 4 -3.04 -8.00 -3.25
CA LYS A 4 -3.81 -6.74 -3.32
C LYS A 4 -2.91 -5.53 -3.15
N VAL A 5 -3.07 -4.54 -4.02
CA VAL A 5 -2.23 -3.33 -4.07
C VAL A 5 -3.08 -2.09 -3.87
N MET A 6 -2.59 -1.15 -3.07
CA MET A 6 -3.08 0.23 -3.01
C MET A 6 -2.02 1.21 -3.52
N LEU A 7 -2.44 2.23 -4.29
CA LEU A 7 -1.54 3.19 -4.94
C LEU A 7 -1.90 4.64 -4.59
N LEU A 8 -0.93 5.47 -4.22
CA LEU A 8 -1.09 6.94 -4.14
C LEU A 8 0.17 7.62 -4.67
N ILE A 9 0.06 8.28 -5.82
CA ILE A 9 1.20 8.96 -6.46
C ILE A 9 0.71 10.34 -6.94
N GLY A 10 1.52 11.08 -7.70
CA GLY A 10 1.08 12.30 -8.42
C GLY A 10 0.13 11.99 -9.59
N GLY A 11 0.14 12.82 -10.64
CA GLY A 11 -0.89 12.81 -11.70
C GLY A 11 -0.90 11.69 -12.76
N LEU A 12 -0.02 10.68 -12.73
CA LEU A 12 0.15 9.75 -13.88
C LEU A 12 0.22 8.27 -13.52
N ARG A 13 1.18 7.92 -12.66
CA ARG A 13 1.50 6.53 -12.30
C ARG A 13 0.38 5.76 -11.61
N PRO A 14 -0.57 6.37 -10.85
CA PRO A 14 -1.64 5.60 -10.20
C PRO A 14 -2.49 4.79 -11.19
N ARG A 15 -2.59 5.24 -12.45
CA ARG A 15 -3.20 4.45 -13.53
C ARG A 15 -2.20 3.69 -14.38
N HIS A 16 -1.09 4.34 -14.79
CA HIS A 16 -0.16 3.76 -15.76
C HIS A 16 0.56 2.50 -15.27
N THR A 17 0.67 2.28 -13.97
CA THR A 17 1.32 1.08 -13.43
C THR A 17 0.36 -0.08 -13.19
N ILE A 18 -0.97 0.10 -13.36
CA ILE A 18 -1.97 -0.94 -13.11
C ILE A 18 -1.65 -2.21 -13.91
N GLY A 19 -1.48 -2.09 -15.23
CA GLY A 19 -1.20 -3.23 -16.10
C GLY A 19 0.05 -4.02 -15.70
N ALA A 20 1.10 -3.33 -15.22
CA ALA A 20 2.31 -4.01 -14.74
C ALA A 20 2.06 -4.84 -13.47
N TYR A 21 1.19 -4.40 -12.57
CA TYR A 21 0.75 -5.20 -11.44
C TYR A 21 -0.10 -6.40 -11.89
N GLU A 22 -1.00 -6.19 -12.85
CA GLU A 22 -1.86 -7.24 -13.41
C GLU A 22 -1.07 -8.33 -14.13
N ASP A 23 0.01 -7.96 -14.85
CA ASP A 23 0.93 -8.91 -15.50
C ASP A 23 1.64 -9.84 -14.49
N LEU A 24 1.78 -9.42 -13.22
CA LEU A 24 2.26 -10.25 -12.11
C LEU A 24 1.14 -11.02 -11.40
N GLY A 25 -0.09 -10.92 -11.91
CA GLY A 25 -1.30 -11.46 -11.32
C GLY A 25 -1.67 -10.80 -9.99
N MET A 26 -1.29 -9.53 -9.78
CA MET A 26 -1.70 -8.72 -8.63
C MET A 26 -2.97 -7.93 -8.97
N GLN A 27 -3.70 -7.48 -7.96
CA GLN A 27 -4.93 -6.71 -8.12
C GLN A 27 -4.78 -5.34 -7.48
N VAL A 28 -4.91 -4.27 -8.26
CA VAL A 28 -5.03 -2.91 -7.70
C VAL A 28 -6.45 -2.73 -7.16
N ILE A 29 -6.57 -2.66 -5.84
CA ILE A 29 -7.85 -2.55 -5.12
C ILE A 29 -8.15 -1.13 -4.63
N GLY A 30 -7.16 -0.24 -4.69
CA GLY A 30 -7.30 1.17 -4.42
C GLY A 30 -6.25 1.97 -5.18
N THR A 31 -6.63 3.09 -5.78
CA THR A 31 -5.69 3.97 -6.47
C THR A 31 -6.10 5.42 -6.34
N GLY A 32 -5.14 6.34 -6.36
CA GLY A 32 -5.45 7.74 -6.30
C GLY A 32 -4.28 8.66 -6.56
N PHE A 33 -4.60 9.94 -6.65
CA PHE A 33 -3.70 10.96 -7.16
C PHE A 33 -3.61 12.12 -6.15
N GLU A 34 -2.42 12.71 -6.03
CA GLU A 34 -2.22 13.93 -5.23
C GLU A 34 -2.78 15.18 -5.93
N PHE A 35 -2.73 15.25 -7.27
CA PHE A 35 -3.03 16.49 -8.02
C PHE A 35 -3.52 16.25 -9.46
N ALA A 36 -4.16 15.11 -9.73
CA ALA A 36 -4.68 14.83 -11.07
C ALA A 36 -5.88 15.71 -11.42
N HIS A 37 -6.17 15.83 -12.72
CA HIS A 37 -7.36 16.54 -13.19
C HIS A 37 -8.46 15.56 -13.61
N LYS A 38 -9.66 16.10 -13.83
CA LYS A 38 -10.87 15.33 -14.17
C LYS A 38 -10.63 14.33 -15.31
N GLU A 39 -9.87 14.73 -16.33
CA GLU A 39 -9.58 13.91 -17.50
C GLU A 39 -8.76 12.66 -17.16
N ASP A 40 -7.91 12.73 -16.13
CA ASP A 40 -7.13 11.59 -15.67
C ASP A 40 -8.04 10.58 -14.96
N TYR A 41 -8.96 11.03 -14.10
CA TYR A 41 -9.96 10.16 -13.47
C TYR A 41 -10.86 9.44 -14.48
N VAL A 42 -11.25 10.14 -15.56
CA VAL A 42 -12.02 9.54 -16.67
C VAL A 42 -11.22 8.47 -17.41
N LYS A 43 -9.89 8.59 -17.50
CA LYS A 43 -9.04 7.54 -18.07
C LYS A 43 -8.87 6.38 -17.09
N THR A 44 -8.56 6.68 -15.83
CA THR A 44 -8.35 5.70 -14.76
C THR A 44 -9.56 4.79 -14.58
N SER A 45 -10.77 5.34 -14.54
CA SER A 45 -12.01 4.55 -14.38
C SER A 45 -12.26 3.52 -15.50
N LYS A 46 -11.64 3.70 -16.67
CA LYS A 46 -11.71 2.72 -17.79
C LYS A 46 -10.66 1.62 -17.68
N GLU A 47 -9.58 1.87 -16.94
CA GLU A 47 -8.47 0.92 -16.72
C GLU A 47 -8.73 0.04 -15.49
N LEU A 48 -9.62 0.46 -14.59
CA LEU A 48 -9.91 -0.26 -13.35
C LEU A 48 -11.01 -1.32 -13.51
N GLY A 49 -10.86 -2.41 -12.76
CA GLY A 49 -11.93 -3.39 -12.55
C GLY A 49 -13.05 -2.87 -11.65
N GLU A 50 -14.06 -3.71 -11.42
CA GLU A 50 -15.19 -3.35 -10.55
C GLU A 50 -14.75 -3.19 -9.08
N ALA A 51 -15.46 -2.31 -8.36
CA ALA A 51 -15.31 -2.10 -6.92
C ALA A 51 -13.89 -1.69 -6.44
N VAL A 52 -13.13 -0.96 -7.25
CA VAL A 52 -11.86 -0.34 -6.85
C VAL A 52 -12.11 1.02 -6.18
N LEU A 53 -11.49 1.25 -5.02
CA LEU A 53 -11.54 2.55 -4.35
C LEU A 53 -10.69 3.59 -5.09
N ILE A 54 -11.27 4.75 -5.41
CA ILE A 54 -10.55 5.89 -5.99
C ILE A 54 -10.56 7.05 -4.99
N TYR A 55 -9.40 7.65 -4.75
CA TYR A 55 -9.25 8.83 -3.90
C TYR A 55 -8.46 9.95 -4.59
N ASP A 56 -8.85 11.20 -4.32
CA ASP A 56 -8.23 12.44 -4.80
C ASP A 56 -7.76 13.24 -3.58
N ASP A 57 -6.47 13.61 -3.56
CA ASP A 57 -5.83 14.32 -2.45
C ASP A 57 -6.23 13.79 -1.05
N PRO A 58 -6.07 12.47 -0.79
CA PRO A 58 -6.51 11.91 0.49
C PRO A 58 -5.62 12.41 1.62
N SER A 59 -6.25 12.69 2.75
CA SER A 59 -5.53 12.92 4.00
C SER A 59 -4.81 11.65 4.47
N SER A 60 -3.77 11.82 5.29
CA SER A 60 -3.08 10.66 5.89
C SER A 60 -4.02 9.79 6.73
N TYR A 61 -5.00 10.41 7.41
CA TYR A 61 -6.01 9.69 8.18
C TYR A 61 -6.86 8.76 7.30
N GLU A 62 -7.38 9.26 6.19
CA GLU A 62 -8.18 8.47 5.26
C GLU A 62 -7.39 7.28 4.71
N LEU A 63 -6.13 7.51 4.30
CA LEU A 63 -5.25 6.46 3.79
C LEU A 63 -4.99 5.36 4.82
N GLU A 64 -4.76 5.71 6.08
CA GLU A 64 -4.57 4.75 7.16
C GLU A 64 -5.84 3.92 7.38
N GLU A 65 -7.01 4.56 7.44
CA GLU A 65 -8.29 3.88 7.64
C GLU A 65 -8.66 2.97 6.45
N PHE A 66 -8.45 3.44 5.22
CA PHE A 66 -8.63 2.60 4.03
C PHE A 66 -7.71 1.38 4.08
N THR A 67 -6.47 1.55 4.50
CA THR A 67 -5.51 0.45 4.61
C THR A 67 -5.93 -0.56 5.69
N ARG A 68 -6.43 -0.11 6.84
CA ARG A 68 -6.96 -0.99 7.90
C ARG A 68 -8.17 -1.78 7.42
N ALA A 69 -9.06 -1.13 6.67
CA ALA A 69 -10.28 -1.75 6.16
C ALA A 69 -10.01 -2.74 5.03
N LEU A 70 -9.19 -2.34 4.06
CA LEU A 70 -8.94 -3.09 2.82
C LEU A 70 -7.83 -4.15 2.95
N LYS A 71 -6.92 -3.96 3.91
CA LYS A 71 -5.78 -4.86 4.20
C LYS A 71 -4.99 -5.24 2.93
N PRO A 72 -4.40 -4.27 2.22
CA PRO A 72 -3.59 -4.56 1.04
C PRO A 72 -2.35 -5.38 1.42
N ASP A 73 -1.86 -6.19 0.50
CA ASP A 73 -0.58 -6.90 0.62
C ASP A 73 0.61 -6.01 0.26
N LEU A 74 0.38 -4.90 -0.45
CA LEU A 74 1.39 -3.94 -0.84
C LEU A 74 0.78 -2.53 -0.96
N VAL A 75 1.50 -1.52 -0.48
CA VAL A 75 1.20 -0.12 -0.75
C VAL A 75 2.32 0.51 -1.59
N GLY A 76 1.93 1.19 -2.68
CA GLY A 76 2.82 1.93 -3.55
C GLY A 76 2.56 3.43 -3.46
N ALA A 77 3.44 4.19 -2.78
CA ALA A 77 3.26 5.64 -2.64
C ALA A 77 4.58 6.43 -2.59
N GLY A 78 4.59 7.60 -1.95
CA GLY A 78 5.74 8.49 -1.81
C GLY A 78 6.59 8.22 -0.56
N VAL A 79 7.61 9.06 -0.38
CA VAL A 79 8.54 8.97 0.77
C VAL A 79 7.87 9.34 2.09
N LYS A 80 6.87 10.23 2.05
CA LYS A 80 6.16 10.73 3.24
C LYS A 80 5.34 9.60 3.88
N GLU A 81 4.79 8.71 3.06
CA GLU A 81 3.94 7.61 3.46
C GLU A 81 4.75 6.40 3.96
N LYS A 82 5.91 6.11 3.35
CA LYS A 82 6.69 4.87 3.53
C LYS A 82 6.78 4.37 4.97
N TYR A 83 7.22 5.22 5.88
CA TYR A 83 7.53 4.78 7.24
C TYR A 83 6.30 4.60 8.13
N VAL A 84 5.17 5.23 7.77
CA VAL A 84 3.88 4.97 8.43
C VAL A 84 3.46 3.53 8.16
N TYR A 85 3.45 3.12 6.88
CA TYR A 85 3.08 1.77 6.46
C TYR A 85 4.03 0.69 6.96
N HIS A 86 5.34 0.95 6.98
CA HIS A 86 6.30 0.04 7.60
C HIS A 86 5.97 -0.20 9.08
N LYS A 87 5.60 0.83 9.84
CA LYS A 87 5.20 0.67 11.26
C LYS A 87 3.86 -0.02 11.43
N MET A 88 2.99 0.05 10.43
CA MET A 88 1.73 -0.71 10.38
C MET A 88 1.93 -2.18 9.99
N GLY A 89 3.15 -2.61 9.63
CA GLY A 89 3.43 -3.97 9.19
C GLY A 89 2.98 -4.27 7.76
N VAL A 90 2.81 -3.24 6.93
CA VAL A 90 2.37 -3.38 5.54
C VAL A 90 3.57 -3.20 4.59
N PRO A 91 3.82 -4.16 3.68
CA PRO A 91 4.84 -4.01 2.65
C PRO A 91 4.65 -2.74 1.83
N PHE A 92 5.74 -2.02 1.56
CA PHE A 92 5.67 -0.70 0.91
C PHE A 92 6.76 -0.51 -0.14
N ARG A 93 6.39 0.05 -1.29
CA ARG A 93 7.32 0.47 -2.35
C ARG A 93 7.16 1.95 -2.66
N GLN A 94 8.28 2.68 -2.76
CA GLN A 94 8.23 4.05 -3.27
C GLN A 94 8.01 4.06 -4.78
N MET A 95 6.85 4.52 -5.23
CA MET A 95 6.47 4.57 -6.65
C MET A 95 6.82 5.90 -7.32
N HIS A 96 7.48 6.82 -6.60
CA HIS A 96 8.09 8.04 -7.16
C HIS A 96 9.57 7.83 -7.49
N SER A 97 10.35 7.40 -6.49
CA SER A 97 11.81 7.26 -6.54
C SER A 97 12.28 5.86 -6.92
N TRP A 98 11.34 4.92 -7.13
CA TRP A 98 11.62 3.48 -7.28
C TRP A 98 12.44 2.91 -6.12
N ASP A 99 12.33 3.56 -4.95
CA ASP A 99 13.11 3.26 -3.75
C ASP A 99 14.60 3.06 -4.06
N TYR A 100 15.16 3.95 -4.90
CA TYR A 100 16.55 3.93 -5.35
C TYR A 100 16.94 2.73 -6.25
N SER A 101 15.95 2.03 -6.80
CA SER A 101 16.14 1.00 -7.83
C SER A 101 15.75 1.52 -9.22
N GLY A 102 15.00 0.74 -10.01
CA GLY A 102 14.65 1.05 -11.39
C GLY A 102 15.75 0.69 -12.40
N PRO A 103 15.52 0.97 -13.70
CA PRO A 103 14.32 1.56 -14.28
C PRO A 103 13.12 0.60 -14.26
N TYR A 104 11.89 1.13 -14.27
CA TYR A 104 10.66 0.32 -14.36
C TYR A 104 9.99 0.37 -15.74
N HIS A 105 10.43 1.28 -16.63
CA HIS A 105 9.89 1.35 -17.98
C HIS A 105 10.52 0.30 -18.89
N GLY A 106 9.72 -0.23 -19.82
CA GLY A 106 10.17 -1.17 -20.84
C GLY A 106 10.29 -2.60 -20.34
N VAL A 107 10.60 -3.52 -21.27
CA VAL A 107 10.66 -4.97 -20.99
C VAL A 107 11.73 -5.30 -19.95
N GLU A 108 12.92 -4.71 -20.08
CA GLU A 108 13.99 -4.89 -19.08
C GLU A 108 13.61 -4.30 -17.72
N GLY A 109 12.92 -3.14 -17.72
CA GLY A 109 12.45 -2.51 -16.49
C GLY A 109 11.37 -3.31 -15.78
N PHE A 110 10.56 -4.07 -16.51
CA PHE A 110 9.56 -4.97 -15.94
C PHE A 110 10.19 -6.07 -15.09
N ALA A 111 11.34 -6.62 -15.49
CA ALA A 111 12.07 -7.60 -14.67
C ALA A 111 12.53 -7.02 -13.32
N VAL A 112 12.96 -5.75 -13.31
CA VAL A 112 13.33 -5.02 -12.10
C VAL A 112 12.10 -4.74 -11.23
N PHE A 113 11.01 -4.28 -11.84
CA PHE A 113 9.73 -4.07 -11.17
C PHE A 113 9.25 -5.35 -10.47
N ALA A 114 9.22 -6.48 -11.19
CA ALA A 114 8.81 -7.77 -10.67
C ALA A 114 9.66 -8.21 -9.47
N ARG A 115 10.98 -8.14 -9.60
CA ARG A 115 11.92 -8.45 -8.51
C ARG A 115 11.66 -7.59 -7.28
N ASP A 116 11.46 -6.30 -7.45
CA ASP A 116 11.31 -5.35 -6.35
C ASP A 116 9.99 -5.52 -5.62
N MET A 117 8.90 -5.78 -6.35
CA MET A 117 7.60 -6.09 -5.74
C MET A 117 7.69 -7.38 -4.93
N ASP A 118 8.28 -8.43 -5.52
CA ASP A 118 8.44 -9.73 -4.85
C ASP A 118 9.29 -9.61 -3.58
N THR A 119 10.53 -9.10 -3.70
CA THR A 119 11.47 -8.97 -2.57
C THR A 119 10.86 -8.18 -1.41
N THR A 120 10.02 -7.20 -1.71
CA THR A 120 9.36 -6.40 -0.69
C THR A 120 8.22 -7.16 -0.04
N ILE A 121 7.33 -7.78 -0.81
CA ILE A 121 6.16 -8.50 -0.27
C ILE A 121 6.58 -9.77 0.48
N SER A 122 7.56 -10.51 -0.05
CA SER A 122 8.01 -11.79 0.49
C SER A 122 9.09 -11.66 1.57
N SER A 123 9.42 -10.44 2.00
CA SER A 123 10.47 -10.24 3.00
C SER A 123 10.11 -10.93 4.32
N PRO A 124 11.01 -11.73 4.92
CA PRO A 124 10.74 -12.41 6.18
C PRO A 124 10.57 -11.43 7.34
N SER A 125 10.96 -10.16 7.19
CA SER A 125 10.82 -9.15 8.23
C SER A 125 9.37 -8.88 8.63
N TRP A 126 8.40 -9.10 7.73
CA TRP A 126 6.98 -8.88 8.03
C TRP A 126 6.43 -9.85 9.08
N ASP A 127 7.01 -11.05 9.18
CA ASP A 127 6.62 -12.04 10.19
C ASP A 127 7.29 -11.79 11.56
N LEU A 128 8.15 -10.77 11.66
CA LEU A 128 8.95 -10.47 12.86
C LEU A 128 8.43 -9.28 13.68
N PHE A 129 7.22 -8.77 13.39
CA PHE A 129 6.62 -7.66 14.13
C PHE A 129 6.20 -8.04 15.54
N THR A 130 5.75 -9.29 15.73
CA THR A 130 5.32 -9.79 17.04
C THR A 130 6.50 -10.50 17.72
N PRO A 131 7.01 -10.00 18.85
CA PRO A 131 8.09 -10.67 19.54
C PRO A 131 7.63 -12.00 20.14
N PRO A 132 8.54 -13.00 20.28
CA PRO A 132 8.17 -14.35 20.69
C PRO A 132 7.49 -14.42 22.06
N TRP A 133 7.83 -13.53 23.00
CA TRP A 133 7.22 -13.49 24.33
C TRP A 133 5.77 -12.94 24.34
N GLN A 134 5.35 -12.21 23.31
CA GLN A 134 3.94 -11.83 23.13
C GLN A 134 3.15 -12.92 22.41
N ALA A 135 3.80 -13.68 21.51
CA ALA A 135 3.19 -14.80 20.81
C ALA A 135 2.96 -16.03 21.71
N SER A 136 3.84 -16.26 22.69
CA SER A 136 3.77 -17.41 23.61
C SER A 136 3.16 -17.10 24.98
N GLY A 137 2.79 -15.84 25.24
CA GLY A 137 2.19 -15.42 26.51
C GLY A 137 0.67 -15.47 26.48
N PRO A 138 -0.02 -15.68 27.62
CA PRO A 138 -1.44 -15.37 27.71
C PRO A 138 -1.62 -13.90 27.34
N THR A 139 -2.60 -13.60 26.47
CA THR A 139 -2.94 -12.24 26.06
C THR A 139 -2.93 -11.33 27.30
N PRO A 140 -2.06 -10.30 27.37
CA PRO A 140 -2.10 -9.38 28.49
C PRO A 140 -3.49 -8.76 28.51
N ALA A 141 -4.26 -9.03 29.56
CA ALA A 141 -5.47 -8.30 29.80
C ALA A 141 -5.08 -6.82 29.79
N LEU A 142 -5.67 -6.05 28.88
CA LEU A 142 -5.60 -4.59 28.91
C LEU A 142 -5.92 -4.20 30.35
N ALA A 143 -4.91 -3.69 31.06
CA ALA A 143 -5.10 -3.10 32.37
C ALA A 143 -5.96 -1.86 32.14
N GLY A 144 -7.27 -2.06 32.23
CA GLY A 144 -8.22 -0.97 32.28
C GLY A 144 -7.87 -0.15 33.51
N THR A 145 -7.22 0.99 33.29
CA THR A 145 -7.36 2.11 34.20
C THR A 145 -8.76 2.65 33.99
N GLY A 146 -9.74 1.99 34.61
CA GLY A 146 -11.03 2.60 34.89
C GLY A 146 -10.74 3.86 35.69
N VAL A 147 -10.85 5.01 35.03
CA VAL A 147 -10.99 6.28 35.73
C VAL A 147 -12.37 6.21 36.35
N GLY A 148 -12.41 6.10 37.68
CA GLY A 148 -13.64 6.22 38.44
C GLY A 148 -14.30 7.56 38.14
N SER A 149 -15.58 7.51 37.76
CA SER A 149 -16.46 8.67 37.78
C SER A 149 -17.30 8.58 39.06
N ASP A 150 -16.69 8.99 40.17
CA ASP A 150 -17.42 9.52 41.33
C ASP A 150 -17.34 11.05 41.24
N VAL A 151 -18.19 11.64 40.40
CA VAL A 151 -18.94 12.92 40.54
C VAL A 151 -19.79 13.17 39.30
#